data_AF-A0A7C3F4P1-F1
#
_entry.id   AF-A0A7C3F4P1-F1
#
_cell.length_a   1.000
_cell.length_b   1.000
_cell.length_c   1.000
_cell.angle_alpha   90.00
_cell.angle_beta   90.00
_cell.angle_gamma   90.00
#
_symmetry.space_group_name_H-M   'P 1'
#
loop_
_entity.id
_entity.type
_entity.pdbx_description
1 polymer ?
#
loop_
_entity_poly.entity_id
_entity_poly.type
_entity_poly.pdbx_seq_one_letter_code
_entity_poly.pdbx_strand_id
1 'polypeptide(L)'
;MRLIMLGFDHNFAISGKSRLLGACPKNHTGCIAGARGADARRGDASDATERIAEETQRGRCPAGAATQGNAATSGRRPCRSSSAILSVASPPPCSLPAARIASVAASCGFSGRLSTGAATCEGAGTSPVSHVAASVPLAGSTTSGTLVATPLERVILCVDMDAFFASVEQQCAHGSLDDKPVMVCGNTERRSVVAAANYIAREYGVRAGTPITTARRLCPHGVFLVGDPEKYVYTCIRINDICREFTPRVECFSIDESFLDISGSAHLFGGPVETARRLKARIREELGIACTAGIGPNKLLAKTASKLGKPDGLFVLKHEDVPTKLHPLPITKLYGIGAKTAEKLARIGVATIGQLARIAPETLKRMFGIIGPMLRDAANGLDSSPLLTDDEQPEAKSVGNSYTLSDDTRDVRTVLTVLLGLCSKVGRRLRQGGHAGRTVTLTLRYANFQTFVRARTVEAPINLDRDIFAAACTLLDEIWERDIHRESSESCESGTSEPHSLDSRDSRFRHSHRAVRLLGVSVSNLLHRDDPRQLALFDSDLRRRTHQFLKSVDALRDRYGEHVAVWAPLLRSSKVT
;
A
#
# COMPACT_ATOMS: atom_id res chain seq x y z
N MET A 1 0.51 8.35 25.77
CA MET A 1 -0.50 7.56 26.51
C MET A 1 -0.99 6.45 25.59
N ARG A 2 -0.85 5.17 25.97
CA ARG A 2 -1.36 4.03 25.17
C ARG A 2 -2.59 3.44 25.87
N LEU A 3 -3.70 3.33 25.16
CA LEU A 3 -4.90 2.62 25.59
C LEU A 3 -4.70 1.12 25.34
N ILE A 4 -4.82 0.34 26.40
CA ILE A 4 -4.72 -1.11 26.34
C ILE A 4 -6.12 -1.68 26.28
N MET A 5 -6.47 -2.30 25.15
CA MET A 5 -7.72 -3.03 25.02
C MET A 5 -7.52 -4.41 25.62
N LEU A 6 -8.11 -4.66 26.79
CA LEU A 6 -8.07 -5.98 27.41
C LEU A 6 -8.67 -7.00 26.45
N GLY A 7 -7.96 -8.11 26.26
CA GLY A 7 -8.37 -9.19 25.38
C GLY A 7 -9.73 -9.75 25.79
N PHE A 8 -10.39 -10.38 24.83
CA PHE A 8 -11.62 -11.10 25.08
C PHE A 8 -11.38 -12.21 26.12
N ASP A 9 -12.25 -12.32 27.13
CA ASP A 9 -12.35 -13.57 27.88
C ASP A 9 -12.64 -14.69 26.88
N HIS A 10 -11.66 -15.57 26.68
CA HIS A 10 -11.66 -16.67 25.71
C HIS A 10 -12.73 -17.75 25.98
N ASN A 11 -13.71 -17.50 26.86
CA ASN A 11 -14.67 -18.48 27.35
C ASN A 11 -16.01 -18.52 26.59
N PHE A 12 -16.21 -17.72 25.54
CA PHE A 12 -17.52 -17.64 24.86
C PHE A 12 -17.58 -18.17 23.43
N ALA A 13 -16.53 -18.81 22.92
CA ALA A 13 -16.51 -19.29 21.54
C ALA A 13 -15.89 -20.67 21.35
N ILE A 14 -16.17 -21.64 22.23
CA ILE A 14 -16.16 -23.08 21.93
C ILE A 14 -17.13 -23.75 22.91
N SER A 15 -18.40 -23.91 22.52
CA SER A 15 -19.31 -24.96 23.02
C SER A 15 -20.65 -24.81 22.30
N GLY A 16 -20.83 -25.56 21.22
CA GLY A 16 -22.14 -25.88 20.67
C GLY A 16 -22.86 -26.91 21.54
N LYS A 17 -23.04 -26.63 22.85
CA LYS A 17 -23.94 -27.39 23.72
C LYS A 17 -24.68 -26.43 24.64
N SER A 18 -25.97 -26.28 24.38
CA SER A 18 -26.95 -25.78 25.31
C SER A 18 -26.93 -26.63 26.59
N ARG A 19 -26.56 -26.03 27.71
CA ARG A 19 -27.00 -26.49 29.03
C ARG A 19 -27.48 -25.28 29.83
N LEU A 20 -28.80 -25.19 29.88
CA LEU A 20 -29.56 -24.57 30.97
C LEU A 20 -29.04 -25.13 32.30
N LEU A 21 -28.64 -24.24 33.21
CA LEU A 21 -28.54 -24.39 34.67
C LEU A 21 -28.11 -22.98 35.12
N GLY A 22 -28.98 -22.14 35.67
CA GLY A 22 -29.60 -22.29 36.97
C GLY A 22 -29.11 -21.10 37.81
N ALA A 23 -30.02 -20.19 38.15
CA ALA A 23 -29.72 -18.94 38.83
C ALA A 23 -29.15 -19.13 40.24
N CYS A 24 -28.22 -18.26 40.66
CA CYS A 24 -28.16 -17.76 42.04
C CYS A 24 -27.45 -16.39 42.09
N PRO A 25 -27.88 -15.46 42.97
CA PRO A 25 -27.75 -14.02 42.76
C PRO A 25 -26.46 -13.43 43.34
N LYS A 26 -25.93 -12.39 42.67
CA LYS A 26 -24.99 -11.44 43.28
C LYS A 26 -25.77 -10.24 43.81
N ASN A 27 -25.79 -10.07 45.12
CA ASN A 27 -25.72 -8.75 45.74
C ASN A 27 -24.29 -8.55 46.21
N HIS A 28 -23.58 -7.57 45.67
CA HIS A 28 -23.02 -6.48 46.46
C HIS A 28 -22.32 -5.46 45.57
N THR A 29 -22.74 -4.23 45.80
CA THR A 29 -22.33 -2.94 45.28
C THR A 29 -20.88 -2.58 45.63
N GLY A 30 -20.23 -1.88 44.68
CA GLY A 30 -19.34 -0.74 44.89
C GLY A 30 -18.04 -0.93 45.70
N CYS A 31 -16.91 -0.55 45.09
CA CYS A 31 -16.00 0.46 45.67
C CYS A 31 -14.84 0.78 44.70
N ILE A 32 -14.78 2.06 44.32
CA ILE A 32 -13.60 2.74 43.78
C ILE A 32 -12.89 3.33 45.00
N ALA A 33 -11.60 3.07 45.20
CA ALA A 33 -10.79 3.80 46.17
C ALA A 33 -9.37 4.01 45.63
N GLY A 34 -9.06 5.28 45.35
CA GLY A 34 -7.69 5.76 45.18
C GLY A 34 -7.04 5.96 46.55
N ALA A 35 -5.74 5.66 46.65
CA ALA A 35 -4.96 5.83 47.86
C ALA A 35 -4.05 7.06 47.73
N ARG A 36 -4.24 8.05 48.61
CA ARG A 36 -3.22 9.00 49.07
C ARG A 36 -3.17 8.95 50.60
N GLY A 37 -1.97 8.68 51.12
CA GLY A 37 -1.33 9.45 52.21
C GLY A 37 -1.62 9.11 53.67
N ALA A 38 -0.55 9.27 54.47
CA ALA A 38 -0.43 9.36 55.95
C ALA A 38 -0.15 8.03 56.71
N ASP A 39 0.78 7.90 57.67
CA ASP A 39 1.90 8.73 58.18
C ASP A 39 2.68 7.91 59.26
N ALA A 40 3.80 8.48 59.75
CA ALA A 40 4.59 8.15 60.96
C ALA A 40 5.84 7.24 60.77
N ARG A 41 7.05 7.57 61.26
CA ARG A 41 7.48 8.34 62.45
C ARG A 41 8.82 9.07 62.24
N ARG A 42 9.03 10.06 63.12
CA ARG A 42 10.15 11.00 63.31
C ARG A 42 11.48 10.37 63.76
N GLY A 43 12.57 11.06 63.45
CA GLY A 43 13.84 11.08 64.18
C GLY A 43 14.66 12.31 63.75
N ASP A 44 14.96 13.17 64.73
CA ASP A 44 15.94 14.28 64.90
C ASP A 44 16.97 14.57 63.78
N ALA A 45 17.65 15.72 63.69
CA ALA A 45 17.57 17.13 64.11
C ALA A 45 18.93 17.73 63.68
N SER A 46 18.97 18.98 63.17
CA SER A 46 20.16 19.87 62.99
C SER A 46 21.30 19.34 62.09
N ASP A 47 22.01 20.10 61.25
CA ASP A 47 22.53 21.46 61.40
C ASP A 47 23.12 21.97 60.06
N ALA A 48 23.42 23.28 60.02
CA ALA A 48 24.32 24.00 59.13
C ALA A 48 23.85 24.49 57.73
N THR A 49 23.56 25.79 57.71
CA THR A 49 23.53 26.75 56.59
C THR A 49 24.91 27.43 56.42
N GLU A 50 25.14 28.13 55.30
CA GLU A 50 26.26 29.07 54.92
C GLU A 50 27.18 28.54 53.79
N ARG A 51 27.64 29.25 52.75
CA ARG A 51 27.68 30.66 52.26
C ARG A 51 28.03 30.61 50.74
N ILE A 52 27.35 31.36 49.86
CA ILE A 52 27.75 32.61 49.13
C ILE A 52 28.94 32.51 48.13
N ALA A 53 28.70 33.11 46.96
CA ALA A 53 29.43 33.22 45.70
C ALA A 53 30.80 33.91 45.71
N GLU A 54 31.61 33.72 44.64
CA GLU A 54 32.24 34.79 43.83
C GLU A 54 33.06 34.27 42.61
N GLU A 55 33.28 35.19 41.67
CA GLU A 55 33.89 35.12 40.33
C GLU A 55 35.38 34.73 40.29
N THR A 56 35.90 34.32 39.11
CA THR A 56 36.88 35.10 38.30
C THR A 56 37.48 34.28 37.14
N GLN A 57 37.63 34.94 35.99
CA GLN A 57 38.23 34.51 34.72
C GLN A 57 39.77 34.34 34.71
N ARG A 58 40.27 33.82 33.57
CA ARG A 58 41.63 33.83 32.96
C ARG A 58 42.41 32.53 33.20
N GLY A 59 43.05 31.88 32.23
CA GLY A 59 43.36 32.14 30.82
C GLY A 59 44.68 31.41 30.46
N ARG A 60 44.82 30.94 29.21
CA ARG A 60 46.05 30.71 28.40
C ARG A 60 46.04 29.39 27.63
N CYS A 61 45.96 29.52 26.30
CA CYS A 61 46.55 28.59 25.34
C CYS A 61 47.90 29.15 24.87
N PRO A 62 48.93 28.33 24.59
CA PRO A 62 50.17 28.82 23.98
C PRO A 62 50.07 28.83 22.44
N ALA A 63 50.75 29.81 21.85
CA ALA A 63 50.96 29.99 20.42
C ALA A 63 52.46 29.85 20.06
N GLY A 64 52.74 29.57 18.78
CA GLY A 64 54.04 29.71 18.09
C GLY A 64 54.28 28.53 17.12
N ALA A 65 54.61 28.67 15.83
CA ALA A 65 55.15 29.76 15.01
C ALA A 65 54.72 29.50 13.53
N ALA A 66 54.19 30.46 12.75
CA ALA A 66 54.85 31.50 11.94
C ALA A 66 55.72 31.01 10.76
N THR A 67 55.29 31.29 9.50
CA THR A 67 56.04 32.09 8.51
C THR A 67 55.26 32.32 7.19
N GLN A 68 55.13 33.62 6.83
CA GLN A 68 55.25 34.31 5.51
C GLN A 68 54.57 33.74 4.24
N GLY A 69 53.95 34.49 3.32
CA GLY A 69 53.71 35.93 3.14
C GLY A 69 53.12 36.24 1.73
N ASN A 70 52.83 37.52 1.48
CA ASN A 70 52.42 38.23 0.24
C ASN A 70 50.98 38.00 -0.29
N ALA A 71 50.06 38.97 -0.38
CA ALA A 71 50.04 40.38 -0.83
C ALA A 71 49.74 40.56 -2.34
N ALA A 72 48.57 41.15 -2.66
CA ALA A 72 48.27 42.10 -3.76
C ALA A 72 46.73 42.18 -3.96
N THR A 73 46.02 43.24 -3.54
CA THR A 73 45.62 44.44 -4.35
C THR A 73 44.88 44.09 -5.65
N SER A 74 43.76 44.68 -6.07
CA SER A 74 43.08 45.95 -5.76
C SER A 74 41.79 46.01 -6.60
N GLY A 75 40.76 46.74 -6.16
CA GLY A 75 39.65 47.12 -7.05
C GLY A 75 38.40 47.67 -6.37
N ARG A 76 38.50 48.87 -5.77
CA ARG A 76 37.33 49.74 -5.45
C ARG A 76 36.69 50.19 -6.77
N ARG A 77 35.37 50.42 -6.92
CA ARG A 77 34.58 51.56 -6.38
C ARG A 77 33.13 51.48 -6.99
N PRO A 78 32.18 52.38 -6.70
CA PRO A 78 31.13 52.27 -5.68
C PRO A 78 29.68 52.28 -6.27
N CYS A 79 28.65 52.04 -5.45
CA CYS A 79 27.44 52.88 -5.47
C CYS A 79 26.51 52.61 -4.27
N ARG A 80 25.78 53.66 -3.93
CA ARG A 80 25.10 53.91 -2.65
C ARG A 80 23.72 53.25 -2.56
N SER A 81 23.38 52.89 -1.32
CA SER A 81 22.08 52.98 -0.63
C SER A 81 20.79 52.77 -1.43
N SER A 82 20.02 51.75 -1.05
CA SER A 82 18.67 51.97 -0.50
C SER A 82 18.20 50.73 0.27
N SER A 83 17.77 50.96 1.50
CA SER A 83 17.17 49.99 2.40
C SER A 83 15.86 49.46 1.82
N ALA A 84 15.72 48.15 1.71
CA ALA A 84 14.42 47.50 1.57
C ALA A 84 14.36 46.34 2.57
N ILE A 85 13.45 46.49 3.52
CA ILE A 85 13.09 45.50 4.54
C ILE A 85 12.49 44.30 3.79
N LEU A 86 13.21 43.17 3.72
CA LEU A 86 12.65 41.91 3.27
C LEU A 86 11.84 41.30 4.42
N SER A 87 10.52 41.50 4.34
CA SER A 87 9.53 40.67 5.02
C SER A 87 9.69 39.22 4.54
N VAL A 88 10.05 38.33 5.46
CA VAL A 88 9.96 36.88 5.26
C VAL A 88 8.48 36.51 5.33
N ALA A 89 7.87 36.29 4.17
CA ALA A 89 6.53 35.73 4.09
C ALA A 89 6.60 34.22 4.33
N SER A 90 6.03 33.76 5.45
CA SER A 90 5.74 32.35 5.69
C SER A 90 4.81 31.78 4.62
N PRO A 91 4.97 30.51 4.18
CA PRO A 91 4.07 29.90 3.21
C PRO A 91 2.66 29.68 3.81
N PRO A 92 1.59 29.77 3.02
CA PRO A 92 0.22 29.57 3.50
C PRO A 92 -0.05 28.09 3.84
N PRO A 93 -0.97 27.80 4.79
CA PRO A 93 -1.30 26.44 5.17
C PRO A 93 -1.96 25.68 4.03
N CYS A 94 -1.44 24.48 3.76
CA CYS A 94 -2.00 23.52 2.82
C CYS A 94 -3.42 23.12 3.22
N SER A 95 -4.40 23.36 2.35
CA SER A 95 -5.71 22.73 2.42
C SER A 95 -6.16 22.28 1.04
N LEU A 96 -6.04 20.99 0.76
CA LEU A 96 -6.74 20.28 -0.32
C LEU A 96 -7.82 19.37 0.32
N PRO A 97 -8.93 19.09 -0.37
CA PRO A 97 -10.07 18.36 0.22
C PRO A 97 -9.74 16.89 0.52
N ALA A 98 -9.95 16.49 1.78
CA ALA A 98 -9.62 15.17 2.35
C ALA A 98 -10.25 13.94 1.65
N ALA A 99 -11.33 14.14 0.90
CA ALA A 99 -12.06 13.05 0.24
C ALA A 99 -11.25 12.34 -0.88
N ARG A 100 -10.36 13.08 -1.58
CA ARG A 100 -9.55 12.51 -2.69
C ARG A 100 -8.37 11.66 -2.23
N ILE A 101 -7.83 11.93 -1.03
CA ILE A 101 -6.70 11.17 -0.47
C ILE A 101 -7.17 9.77 -0.03
N ALA A 102 -8.38 9.67 0.53
CA ALA A 102 -8.93 8.42 1.01
C ALA A 102 -9.23 7.42 -0.13
N SER A 103 -9.67 7.87 -1.31
CA SER A 103 -9.99 6.98 -2.44
C SER A 103 -8.73 6.35 -3.06
N VAL A 104 -7.66 7.13 -3.24
CA VAL A 104 -6.38 6.64 -3.77
C VAL A 104 -5.65 5.75 -2.75
N ALA A 105 -5.72 6.09 -1.45
CA ALA A 105 -5.18 5.26 -0.39
C ALA A 105 -5.92 3.91 -0.28
N ALA A 106 -7.25 3.90 -0.49
CA ALA A 106 -8.06 2.68 -0.52
C ALA A 106 -7.77 1.80 -1.76
N SER A 107 -7.58 2.39 -2.95
CA SER A 107 -7.23 1.64 -4.16
C SER A 107 -5.78 1.13 -4.14
N CYS A 108 -4.85 1.84 -3.48
CA CYS A 108 -3.43 1.46 -3.35
C CYS A 108 -3.09 0.73 -2.03
N GLY A 109 -4.06 0.44 -1.17
CA GLY A 109 -3.88 -0.41 0.02
C GLY A 109 -3.14 0.22 1.22
N PHE A 110 -3.11 1.55 1.34
CA PHE A 110 -2.43 2.28 2.41
C PHE A 110 -3.40 3.11 3.28
N SER A 111 -3.06 3.41 4.54
CA SER A 111 -3.93 4.14 5.48
C SER A 111 -3.22 5.34 6.09
N GLY A 112 -3.67 6.57 5.77
CA GLY A 112 -3.20 7.86 6.32
C GLY A 112 -4.25 8.98 6.11
N ARG A 113 -4.27 10.03 6.96
CA ARG A 113 -5.46 10.81 7.40
C ARG A 113 -5.65 12.23 6.82
N LEU A 114 -6.84 12.83 7.04
CA LEU A 114 -7.07 14.03 7.92
C LEU A 114 -8.56 14.44 8.05
N SER A 115 -8.86 15.19 9.14
CA SER A 115 -10.16 15.50 9.77
C SER A 115 -10.93 16.71 9.20
N THR A 116 -12.26 16.67 9.23
CA THR A 116 -13.17 17.78 8.87
C THR A 116 -13.71 18.54 10.09
N GLY A 117 -13.74 19.88 9.98
CA GLY A 117 -14.59 20.76 10.79
C GLY A 117 -15.73 21.27 9.91
N ALA A 118 -16.98 21.16 10.38
CA ALA A 118 -18.17 21.52 9.61
C ALA A 118 -18.42 23.04 9.66
N ALA A 119 -18.69 23.63 8.50
CA ALA A 119 -19.35 24.93 8.38
C ALA A 119 -20.53 24.77 7.41
N THR A 120 -21.72 25.08 7.90
CA THR A 120 -22.99 25.11 7.17
C THR A 120 -23.21 26.47 6.53
N CYS A 121 -23.65 26.51 5.28
CA CYS A 121 -24.25 27.70 4.67
C CYS A 121 -25.52 27.29 3.92
N GLU A 122 -26.65 27.89 4.30
CA GLU A 122 -27.95 27.83 3.64
C GLU A 122 -28.06 28.85 2.48
N GLY A 123 -29.06 28.67 1.62
CA GLY A 123 -29.62 29.71 0.72
C GLY A 123 -29.67 29.27 -0.75
N ALA A 124 -30.77 28.69 -1.26
CA ALA A 124 -32.02 29.34 -1.71
C ALA A 124 -31.92 30.00 -3.10
N GLY A 125 -32.85 29.65 -4.02
CA GLY A 125 -33.04 30.41 -5.25
C GLY A 125 -33.74 29.64 -6.38
N THR A 126 -35.00 29.97 -6.62
CA THR A 126 -36.00 29.33 -7.47
C THR A 126 -36.03 29.79 -8.94
N SER A 127 -36.31 28.83 -9.83
CA SER A 127 -37.28 28.86 -10.94
C SER A 127 -37.00 29.58 -12.29
N PRO A 128 -37.66 29.11 -13.38
CA PRO A 128 -37.23 29.22 -14.78
C PRO A 128 -38.19 30.05 -15.66
N VAL A 129 -37.77 30.51 -16.85
CA VAL A 129 -38.72 30.94 -17.89
C VAL A 129 -38.24 30.62 -19.32
N SER A 130 -39.25 30.23 -20.07
CA SER A 130 -39.49 29.71 -21.42
C SER A 130 -38.82 30.31 -22.67
N HIS A 131 -38.74 29.38 -23.63
CA HIS A 131 -38.60 29.50 -25.08
C HIS A 131 -39.44 30.60 -25.75
N VAL A 132 -38.83 31.23 -26.77
CA VAL A 132 -39.53 31.88 -27.89
C VAL A 132 -39.06 31.19 -29.18
N ALA A 133 -40.01 30.63 -29.92
CA ALA A 133 -39.82 30.11 -31.25
C ALA A 133 -40.10 31.21 -32.28
N ALA A 134 -39.24 31.34 -33.28
CA ALA A 134 -39.52 32.07 -34.52
C ALA A 134 -39.01 31.25 -35.70
N SER A 135 -39.95 30.92 -36.58
CA SER A 135 -39.79 30.13 -37.80
C SER A 135 -39.39 31.01 -38.98
N VAL A 136 -38.48 30.53 -39.82
CA VAL A 136 -38.23 31.01 -41.19
C VAL A 136 -38.03 29.78 -42.10
N PRO A 137 -38.64 29.71 -43.30
CA PRO A 137 -38.62 28.50 -44.12
C PRO A 137 -37.33 28.39 -44.94
N LEU A 138 -36.69 27.22 -44.91
CA LEU A 138 -35.59 26.86 -45.82
C LEU A 138 -36.15 26.12 -47.04
N ALA A 139 -36.04 26.75 -48.22
CA ALA A 139 -35.92 26.04 -49.48
C ALA A 139 -34.42 25.85 -49.76
N GLY A 140 -33.99 24.59 -49.90
CA GLY A 140 -32.60 24.26 -50.19
C GLY A 140 -32.35 22.77 -50.00
N SER A 141 -32.34 22.02 -51.10
CA SER A 141 -31.95 20.62 -51.15
C SER A 141 -30.52 20.47 -50.59
N THR A 142 -30.42 20.00 -49.35
CA THR A 142 -29.14 19.63 -48.76
C THR A 142 -29.04 18.12 -48.87
N THR A 143 -28.18 17.64 -49.76
CA THR A 143 -27.69 16.27 -49.74
C THR A 143 -27.15 16.00 -48.34
N SER A 144 -27.84 15.12 -47.62
CA SER A 144 -27.44 14.65 -46.28
C SER A 144 -26.16 13.82 -46.44
N GLY A 145 -25.02 14.51 -46.51
CA GLY A 145 -23.73 13.90 -46.32
C GLY A 145 -23.62 13.54 -44.85
N THR A 146 -23.90 12.29 -44.51
CA THR A 146 -23.52 11.72 -43.23
C THR A 146 -22.02 11.89 -43.09
N LEU A 147 -21.57 12.89 -42.34
CA LEU A 147 -20.21 12.97 -41.84
C LEU A 147 -20.06 11.76 -40.92
N VAL A 148 -19.59 10.64 -41.49
CA VAL A 148 -19.05 9.55 -40.70
C VAL A 148 -17.82 10.13 -40.03
N ALA A 149 -17.99 10.60 -38.79
CA ALA A 149 -16.86 10.96 -37.96
C ALA A 149 -15.96 9.74 -37.91
N THR A 150 -14.81 9.81 -38.57
CA THR A 150 -13.77 8.81 -38.41
C THR A 150 -13.48 8.75 -36.92
N PRO A 151 -13.58 7.57 -36.28
CA PRO A 151 -13.26 7.47 -34.86
C PRO A 151 -11.87 8.07 -34.67
N LEU A 152 -11.74 9.05 -33.78
CA LEU A 152 -10.43 9.57 -33.40
C LEU A 152 -9.56 8.39 -33.00
N GLU A 153 -8.40 8.24 -33.65
CA GLU A 153 -7.47 7.17 -33.31
C GLU A 153 -7.12 7.30 -31.83
N ARG A 154 -7.33 6.24 -31.07
CA ARG A 154 -7.10 6.24 -29.63
C ARG A 154 -5.61 6.44 -29.37
N VAL A 155 -5.26 7.40 -28.50
CA VAL A 155 -3.88 7.68 -28.08
C VAL A 155 -3.80 7.59 -26.58
N ILE A 156 -3.17 6.53 -26.09
CA ILE A 156 -2.93 6.28 -24.68
C ILE A 156 -1.48 6.64 -24.34
N LEU A 157 -1.33 7.43 -23.29
CA LEU A 157 -0.06 7.74 -22.67
C LEU A 157 0.05 6.98 -21.34
N CYS A 158 1.13 6.24 -21.15
CA CYS A 158 1.50 5.61 -19.89
C CYS A 158 2.69 6.37 -19.31
N VAL A 159 2.50 6.95 -18.12
CA VAL A 159 3.58 7.61 -17.37
C VAL A 159 3.95 6.73 -16.20
N ASP A 160 5.24 6.43 -16.06
CA ASP A 160 5.78 5.50 -15.08
C ASP A 160 7.00 6.15 -14.40
N MET A 161 6.93 6.35 -13.08
CA MET A 161 8.00 7.01 -12.33
C MET A 161 9.24 6.14 -12.23
N ASP A 162 10.38 6.74 -12.49
CA ASP A 162 11.65 6.05 -12.50
C ASP A 162 12.16 5.80 -11.07
N ALA A 163 12.35 4.53 -10.71
CA ALA A 163 12.80 4.10 -9.39
C ALA A 163 12.02 4.76 -8.22
N PHE A 164 10.70 4.86 -8.38
CA PHE A 164 9.82 5.75 -7.61
C PHE A 164 10.18 5.98 -6.14
N PHE A 165 10.15 4.95 -5.28
CA PHE A 165 10.42 5.17 -3.85
C PHE A 165 11.83 5.71 -3.59
N ALA A 166 12.84 5.23 -4.33
CA ALA A 166 14.20 5.73 -4.18
C ALA A 166 14.30 7.19 -4.66
N SER A 167 13.64 7.54 -5.76
CA SER A 167 13.59 8.92 -6.27
C SER A 167 12.88 9.88 -5.30
N VAL A 168 11.80 9.44 -4.65
CA VAL A 168 11.12 10.23 -3.61
C VAL A 168 12.04 10.45 -2.41
N GLU A 169 12.71 9.42 -1.90
CA GLU A 169 13.63 9.59 -0.77
C GLU A 169 14.86 10.44 -1.13
N GLN A 170 15.42 10.29 -2.34
CA GLN A 170 16.52 11.13 -2.82
C GLN A 170 16.10 12.60 -2.89
N GLN A 171 14.90 12.88 -3.43
CA GLN A 171 14.34 14.23 -3.47
C GLN A 171 14.16 14.83 -2.08
N CYS A 172 13.60 14.07 -1.13
CA CYS A 172 13.45 14.51 0.26
C CYS A 172 14.78 14.72 0.98
N ALA A 173 15.86 14.10 0.51
CA ALA A 173 17.19 14.20 1.11
C ALA A 173 18.00 15.41 0.61
N HIS A 174 17.42 16.26 -0.23
CA HIS A 174 18.00 17.53 -0.69
C HIS A 174 19.44 17.39 -1.20
N GLY A 175 19.68 16.44 -2.11
CA GLY A 175 20.96 16.22 -2.78
C GLY A 175 21.95 15.33 -2.03
N SER A 176 21.74 15.06 -0.73
CA SER A 176 22.69 14.26 0.07
C SER A 176 22.77 12.77 -0.33
N LEU A 177 21.88 12.30 -1.20
CA LEU A 177 21.76 10.93 -1.67
C LEU A 177 21.90 10.76 -3.20
N ASP A 178 22.18 11.82 -3.95
CA ASP A 178 22.12 11.78 -5.42
C ASP A 178 23.20 10.86 -6.02
N ASP A 179 24.42 10.91 -5.48
CA ASP A 179 25.57 10.13 -5.95
C ASP A 179 25.73 8.78 -5.23
N LYS A 180 24.71 8.33 -4.48
CA LYS A 180 24.80 7.12 -3.64
C LYS A 180 23.94 5.98 -4.21
N PRO A 181 24.37 4.71 -4.07
CA PRO A 181 23.49 3.58 -4.30
C PRO A 181 22.43 3.52 -3.19
N VAL A 182 21.18 3.83 -3.53
CA VAL A 182 20.06 3.92 -2.57
C VAL A 182 19.10 2.75 -2.78
N MET A 183 18.74 2.09 -1.68
CA MET A 183 17.73 1.05 -1.61
C MET A 183 16.67 1.42 -0.58
N VAL A 184 15.41 1.40 -0.99
CA VAL A 184 14.27 1.52 -0.08
C VAL A 184 13.74 0.15 0.26
N CYS A 185 13.57 -0.13 1.54
CA CYS A 185 13.12 -1.42 2.08
C CYS A 185 11.91 -1.22 2.99
N GLY A 186 11.07 -2.25 3.13
CA GLY A 186 9.93 -2.19 4.07
C GLY A 186 10.37 -2.15 5.54
N ASN A 187 11.50 -2.80 5.85
CA ASN A 187 12.27 -2.66 7.08
C ASN A 187 13.73 -3.09 6.81
N THR A 188 14.61 -2.93 7.80
CA THR A 188 16.04 -3.30 7.70
C THR A 188 16.36 -4.71 8.24
N GLU A 189 15.33 -5.51 8.54
CA GLU A 189 15.48 -6.87 9.06
C GLU A 189 15.96 -7.85 7.98
N ARG A 190 16.56 -8.96 8.42
CA ARG A 190 17.23 -9.95 7.55
C ARG A 190 16.31 -10.51 6.45
N ARG A 191 15.01 -10.61 6.68
CA ARG A 191 14.03 -11.26 5.79
C ARG A 191 13.31 -10.30 4.85
N SER A 192 13.56 -9.01 4.99
CA SER A 192 12.98 -8.00 4.11
C SER A 192 13.68 -8.00 2.74
N VAL A 193 13.01 -7.39 1.78
CA VAL A 193 13.46 -7.26 0.40
C VAL A 193 13.55 -5.79 0.05
N VAL A 194 14.39 -5.50 -0.93
CA VAL A 194 14.45 -4.17 -1.54
C VAL A 194 13.13 -3.94 -2.28
N ALA A 195 12.40 -2.90 -1.88
CA ALA A 195 11.16 -2.47 -2.54
C ALA A 195 11.49 -1.65 -3.81
N ALA A 196 12.45 -0.74 -3.70
CA ALA A 196 12.98 0.01 -4.85
C ALA A 196 14.49 0.21 -4.69
N ALA A 197 15.19 0.26 -5.82
CA ALA A 197 16.59 0.63 -5.91
C ALA A 197 16.75 1.69 -6.99
N ASN A 198 17.54 2.73 -6.71
CA ASN A 198 17.91 3.72 -7.71
C ASN A 198 18.82 3.11 -8.80
N TYR A 199 19.07 3.85 -9.88
CA TYR A 199 19.82 3.31 -11.02
C TYR A 199 21.27 2.94 -10.66
N ILE A 200 21.93 3.73 -9.81
CA ILE A 200 23.27 3.43 -9.29
C ILE A 200 23.27 2.06 -8.57
N ALA A 201 22.32 1.81 -7.68
CA ALA A 201 22.22 0.51 -6.99
C ALA A 201 21.90 -0.66 -7.95
N ARG A 202 21.19 -0.42 -9.05
CA ARG A 202 20.87 -1.45 -10.07
C ARG A 202 22.09 -1.91 -10.86
N GLU A 203 23.12 -1.06 -11.01
CA GLU A 203 24.38 -1.43 -11.64
C GLU A 203 25.12 -2.51 -10.84
N TYR A 204 24.99 -2.49 -9.50
CA TYR A 204 25.47 -3.56 -8.61
C TYR A 204 24.60 -4.83 -8.66
N GLY A 205 23.57 -4.88 -9.51
CA GLY A 205 22.65 -6.00 -9.62
C GLY A 205 21.53 -6.01 -8.58
N VAL A 206 21.39 -4.96 -7.76
CA VAL A 206 20.31 -4.85 -6.78
C VAL A 206 19.02 -4.37 -7.45
N ARG A 207 17.95 -5.15 -7.35
CA ARG A 207 16.64 -4.84 -7.95
C ARG A 207 15.51 -4.99 -6.93
N ALA A 208 14.33 -4.46 -7.26
CA ALA A 208 13.11 -4.75 -6.50
C ALA A 208 12.92 -6.27 -6.35
N GLY A 209 12.61 -6.72 -5.13
CA GLY A 209 12.51 -8.13 -4.75
C GLY A 209 13.84 -8.79 -4.35
N THR A 210 14.99 -8.11 -4.47
CA THR A 210 16.28 -8.64 -4.00
C THR A 210 16.26 -8.74 -2.47
N PRO A 211 16.59 -9.88 -1.87
CA PRO A 211 16.73 -9.99 -0.41
C PRO A 211 17.78 -9.02 0.13
N ILE A 212 17.51 -8.38 1.28
CA ILE A 212 18.45 -7.40 1.86
C ILE A 212 19.83 -8.01 2.11
N THR A 213 19.90 -9.28 2.54
CA THR A 213 21.17 -9.99 2.73
C THR A 213 21.98 -10.07 1.44
N THR A 214 21.32 -10.35 0.32
CA THR A 214 21.95 -10.38 -1.00
C THR A 214 22.33 -8.97 -1.45
N ALA A 215 21.45 -7.99 -1.25
CA ALA A 215 21.72 -6.60 -1.61
C ALA A 215 22.93 -6.02 -0.86
N ARG A 216 23.08 -6.29 0.45
CA ARG A 216 24.26 -5.90 1.23
C ARG A 216 25.54 -6.55 0.76
N ARG A 217 25.47 -7.78 0.26
CA ARG A 217 26.64 -8.46 -0.32
C ARG A 217 27.02 -7.89 -1.69
N LEU A 218 26.03 -7.58 -2.52
CA LEU A 218 26.23 -7.00 -3.86
C LEU A 218 26.69 -5.55 -3.81
N CYS A 219 26.19 -4.78 -2.84
CA CYS A 219 26.53 -3.36 -2.67
C CYS A 219 26.79 -3.06 -1.18
N PRO A 220 28.00 -3.37 -0.66
CA PRO A 220 28.34 -3.17 0.75
C PRO A 220 28.31 -1.70 1.19
N HIS A 221 28.52 -0.77 0.26
CA HIS A 221 28.47 0.68 0.50
C HIS A 221 27.08 1.30 0.24
N GLY A 222 26.05 0.46 -0.01
CA GLY A 222 24.68 0.88 -0.26
C GLY A 222 24.01 1.56 0.94
N VAL A 223 23.21 2.60 0.67
CA VAL A 223 22.36 3.25 1.66
C VAL A 223 21.01 2.56 1.69
N PHE A 224 20.68 1.96 2.84
CA PHE A 224 19.40 1.27 3.05
C PHE A 224 18.46 2.15 3.87
N LEU A 225 17.36 2.58 3.26
CA LEU A 225 16.33 3.39 3.89
C LEU A 225 15.11 2.52 4.21
N VAL A 226 14.45 2.81 5.33
CA VAL A 226 13.11 2.29 5.62
C VAL A 226 12.12 3.21 4.91
N GLY A 227 11.26 2.63 4.07
CA GLY A 227 10.34 3.42 3.28
C GLY A 227 9.23 4.07 4.11
N ASP A 228 8.81 5.25 3.68
CA ASP A 228 7.72 6.02 4.27
C ASP A 228 6.54 6.07 3.29
N PRO A 229 5.51 5.23 3.46
CA PRO A 229 4.46 5.14 2.46
C PRO A 229 3.50 6.33 2.47
N GLU A 230 3.45 7.16 3.52
CA GLU A 230 2.66 8.41 3.50
C GLU A 230 3.24 9.37 2.45
N LYS A 231 4.58 9.49 2.39
CA LYS A 231 5.26 10.29 1.36
C LYS A 231 4.96 9.78 -0.05
N TYR A 232 4.95 8.47 -0.24
CA TYR A 232 4.74 7.86 -1.55
C TYR A 232 3.30 8.06 -2.03
N VAL A 233 2.31 7.91 -1.15
CA VAL A 233 0.91 8.17 -1.47
C VAL A 233 0.69 9.65 -1.77
N TYR A 234 1.25 10.56 -0.96
CA TYR A 234 1.17 11.99 -1.23
C TYR A 234 1.73 12.33 -2.62
N THR A 235 2.93 11.81 -2.94
CA THR A 235 3.57 12.04 -4.24
C THR A 235 2.73 11.49 -5.40
N CYS A 236 2.17 10.28 -5.25
CA CYS A 236 1.26 9.68 -6.24
C CYS A 236 0.04 10.57 -6.52
N ILE A 237 -0.57 11.11 -5.47
CA ILE A 237 -1.73 12.00 -5.60
C ILE A 237 -1.34 13.27 -6.37
N ARG A 238 -0.20 13.88 -6.05
CA ARG A 238 0.31 15.06 -6.76
C ARG A 238 0.62 14.75 -8.23
N ILE A 239 1.25 13.61 -8.53
CA ILE A 239 1.48 13.18 -9.92
C ILE A 239 0.16 13.08 -10.68
N ASN A 240 -0.85 12.44 -10.09
CA ASN A 240 -2.15 12.28 -10.74
C ASN A 240 -2.91 13.61 -10.87
N ASP A 241 -2.75 14.54 -9.93
CA ASP A 241 -3.28 15.91 -10.08
C ASP A 241 -2.66 16.60 -11.31
N ILE A 242 -1.34 16.51 -11.48
CA ILE A 242 -0.65 17.04 -12.66
C ILE A 242 -1.14 16.33 -13.94
N CYS A 243 -1.28 15.00 -13.94
CA CYS A 243 -1.82 14.25 -15.08
C CYS A 243 -3.20 14.76 -15.50
N ARG A 244 -4.06 15.13 -14.53
CA ARG A 244 -5.41 15.64 -14.79
C ARG A 244 -5.43 17.05 -15.41
N GLU A 245 -4.33 17.78 -15.39
CA GLU A 245 -4.17 19.06 -16.12
C GLU A 245 -4.12 18.83 -17.65
N PHE A 246 -3.73 17.63 -18.11
CA PHE A 246 -3.58 17.30 -19.53
C PHE A 246 -4.77 16.55 -20.13
N THR A 247 -5.54 15.83 -19.30
CA THR A 247 -6.79 15.18 -19.70
C THR A 247 -7.61 14.82 -18.46
N PRO A 248 -8.95 14.90 -18.50
CA PRO A 248 -9.78 14.37 -17.41
C PRO A 248 -9.75 12.82 -17.34
N ARG A 249 -9.32 12.15 -18.41
CA ARG A 249 -9.32 10.69 -18.54
C ARG A 249 -8.01 10.09 -18.02
N VAL A 250 -7.86 10.05 -16.70
CA VAL A 250 -6.69 9.50 -16.00
C VAL A 250 -7.08 8.25 -15.20
N GLU A 251 -6.34 7.16 -15.41
CA GLU A 251 -6.43 5.91 -14.64
C GLU A 251 -5.15 5.78 -13.80
N CYS A 252 -5.27 5.91 -12.48
CA CYS A 252 -4.19 5.60 -11.54
C CYS A 252 -4.03 4.07 -11.46
N PHE A 253 -2.99 3.52 -12.10
CA PHE A 253 -2.82 2.07 -12.22
C PHE A 253 -2.03 1.47 -11.05
N SER A 254 -1.00 2.17 -10.59
CA SER A 254 -0.23 1.87 -9.37
C SER A 254 0.22 3.17 -8.71
N ILE A 255 0.94 3.05 -7.60
CA ILE A 255 1.45 4.23 -6.86
C ILE A 255 2.43 5.08 -7.68
N ASP A 256 3.03 4.50 -8.72
CA ASP A 256 4.05 5.10 -9.58
C ASP A 256 3.68 5.12 -11.06
N GLU A 257 2.50 4.60 -11.44
CA GLU A 257 2.09 4.48 -12.83
C GLU A 257 0.66 4.98 -13.06
N SER A 258 0.47 5.79 -14.09
CA SER A 258 -0.85 6.24 -14.54
C SER A 258 -0.99 6.13 -16.05
N PHE A 259 -2.20 5.81 -16.51
CA PHE A 259 -2.60 5.89 -17.90
C PHE A 259 -3.45 7.14 -18.15
N LEU A 260 -3.24 7.78 -19.29
CA LEU A 260 -3.98 8.96 -19.72
C LEU A 260 -4.53 8.70 -21.12
N ASP A 261 -5.82 8.94 -21.33
CA ASP A 261 -6.40 9.01 -22.67
C ASP A 261 -6.29 10.45 -23.18
N ILE A 262 -5.35 10.67 -24.10
CA ILE A 262 -5.07 11.98 -24.68
C ILE A 262 -5.62 12.13 -26.09
N SER A 263 -6.45 11.19 -26.55
CA SER A 263 -7.04 11.18 -27.90
C SER A 263 -7.76 12.49 -28.21
N GLY A 264 -8.47 13.04 -27.21
CA GLY A 264 -9.23 14.28 -27.33
C GLY A 264 -8.49 15.55 -26.91
N SER A 265 -7.35 15.46 -26.23
CA SER A 265 -6.67 16.63 -25.64
C SER A 265 -5.29 16.93 -26.21
N ALA A 266 -4.64 15.97 -26.88
CA ALA A 266 -3.26 16.12 -27.32
C ALA A 266 -3.03 17.34 -28.23
N HIS A 267 -4.02 17.69 -29.08
CA HIS A 267 -3.93 18.84 -29.98
C HIS A 267 -3.77 20.18 -29.26
N LEU A 268 -4.28 20.32 -28.02
CA LEU A 268 -4.14 21.53 -27.19
C LEU A 268 -2.70 21.75 -26.72
N PHE A 269 -1.89 20.70 -26.73
CA PHE A 269 -0.52 20.71 -26.21
C PHE A 269 0.53 20.44 -27.31
N GLY A 270 0.17 20.59 -28.59
CA GLY A 270 1.12 20.39 -29.70
C GLY A 270 1.25 18.95 -30.19
N GLY A 271 0.30 18.08 -29.84
CA GLY A 271 0.24 16.68 -30.27
C GLY A 271 0.83 15.70 -29.24
N PRO A 272 0.65 14.38 -29.42
CA PRO A 272 0.89 13.37 -28.38
C PRO A 272 2.29 13.39 -27.75
N VAL A 273 3.32 13.53 -28.60
CA VAL A 273 4.72 13.53 -28.17
C VAL A 273 5.02 14.78 -27.34
N GLU A 274 4.48 15.93 -27.75
CA GLU A 274 4.70 17.20 -27.05
C GLU A 274 3.90 17.25 -25.73
N THR A 275 2.66 16.73 -25.71
CA THR A 275 1.90 16.49 -24.48
C THR A 275 2.73 15.70 -23.47
N ALA A 276 3.34 14.59 -23.90
CA ALA A 276 4.15 13.77 -23.02
C ALA A 276 5.42 14.50 -22.52
N ARG A 277 6.13 15.24 -23.38
CA ARG A 277 7.30 16.04 -22.96
C ARG A 277 6.93 17.09 -21.92
N ARG A 278 5.83 17.82 -22.14
CA ARG A 278 5.34 18.83 -21.21
C ARG A 278 4.92 18.23 -19.87
N LEU A 279 4.21 17.10 -19.90
CA LEU A 279 3.83 16.37 -18.67
C LEU A 279 5.07 15.92 -17.89
N LYS A 280 6.06 15.34 -18.57
CA LYS A 280 7.35 14.97 -17.94
C LYS A 280 8.04 16.17 -17.31
N ALA A 281 8.13 17.29 -18.03
CA ALA A 281 8.75 18.52 -17.54
C ALA A 281 8.00 19.08 -16.33
N ARG A 282 6.66 19.08 -16.35
CA ARG A 282 5.81 19.55 -15.25
C ARG A 282 5.99 18.71 -13.98
N ILE A 283 6.01 17.38 -14.11
CA ILE A 283 6.30 16.47 -12.98
C ILE A 283 7.71 16.74 -12.42
N ARG A 284 8.70 16.93 -13.29
CA ARG A 284 10.06 17.24 -12.89
C ARG A 284 10.16 18.56 -12.12
N GLU A 285 9.51 19.60 -12.63
CA GLU A 285 9.54 20.94 -12.05
C GLU A 285 8.88 20.97 -10.66
N GLU A 286 7.71 20.34 -10.51
CA GLU A 286 6.98 20.37 -9.25
C GLU A 286 7.55 19.42 -8.19
N LEU A 287 7.96 18.21 -8.61
CA LEU A 287 8.28 17.13 -7.68
C LEU A 287 9.75 16.72 -7.70
N GLY A 288 10.57 17.19 -8.65
CA GLY A 288 11.98 16.84 -8.80
C GLY A 288 12.24 15.40 -9.29
N ILE A 289 11.19 14.60 -9.50
CA ILE A 289 11.30 13.17 -9.85
C ILE A 289 11.26 12.92 -11.36
N ALA A 290 11.97 11.87 -11.77
CA ALA A 290 11.98 11.39 -13.14
C ALA A 290 10.82 10.46 -13.46
N CYS A 291 10.36 10.53 -14.71
CA CYS A 291 9.42 9.57 -15.23
C CYS A 291 9.72 9.23 -16.69
N THR A 292 9.35 8.02 -17.06
CA THR A 292 9.38 7.56 -18.43
C THR A 292 7.95 7.56 -18.97
N ALA A 293 7.81 8.00 -20.23
CA ALA A 293 6.53 8.10 -20.90
C ALA A 293 6.49 7.15 -22.11
N GLY A 294 5.41 6.37 -22.22
CA GLY A 294 5.14 5.50 -23.35
C GLY A 294 3.83 5.88 -24.03
N ILE A 295 3.85 6.08 -25.34
CA ILE A 295 2.66 6.39 -26.14
C ILE A 295 2.31 5.17 -26.99
N GLY A 296 1.05 4.79 -27.00
CA GLY A 296 0.54 3.76 -27.90
C GLY A 296 -0.96 3.82 -28.12
N PRO A 297 -1.51 3.00 -29.01
CA PRO A 297 -2.93 3.02 -29.37
C PRO A 297 -3.85 2.37 -28.31
N ASN A 298 -3.26 1.69 -27.34
CA ASN A 298 -3.94 1.00 -26.23
C ASN A 298 -3.01 0.93 -25.00
N LYS A 299 -3.55 0.49 -23.85
CA LYS A 299 -2.79 0.42 -22.59
C LYS A 299 -1.60 -0.52 -22.67
N LEU A 300 -1.78 -1.68 -23.30
CA LEU A 300 -0.71 -2.65 -23.54
C LEU A 300 0.52 -2.05 -24.24
N LEU A 301 0.33 -1.42 -25.40
CA LEU A 301 1.43 -0.85 -26.18
C LEU A 301 2.02 0.40 -25.52
N ALA A 302 1.19 1.26 -24.90
CA ALA A 302 1.67 2.40 -24.13
C ALA A 302 2.57 1.96 -22.96
N LYS A 303 2.15 0.95 -22.18
CA LYS A 303 2.95 0.41 -21.08
C LYS A 303 4.22 -0.29 -21.56
N THR A 304 4.13 -1.02 -22.66
CA THR A 304 5.30 -1.67 -23.28
C THR A 304 6.29 -0.62 -23.76
N ALA A 305 5.82 0.46 -24.40
CA ALA A 305 6.64 1.58 -24.82
C ALA A 305 7.35 2.25 -23.63
N SER A 306 6.64 2.52 -22.54
CA SER A 306 7.23 3.09 -21.33
C SER A 306 8.35 2.21 -20.78
N LYS A 307 8.12 0.89 -20.67
CA LYS A 307 9.15 -0.06 -20.21
C LYS A 307 10.37 -0.12 -21.12
N LEU A 308 10.22 0.04 -22.44
CA LEU A 308 11.33 0.08 -23.40
C LEU A 308 12.07 1.43 -23.37
N GLY A 309 11.38 2.51 -22.99
CA GLY A 309 11.95 3.85 -22.90
C GLY A 309 12.73 4.14 -21.62
N LYS A 310 12.70 3.28 -20.59
CA LYS A 310 13.37 3.58 -19.31
C LYS A 310 14.90 3.62 -19.46
N PRO A 311 15.61 4.49 -18.71
CA PRO A 311 15.12 5.52 -17.79
C PRO A 311 14.89 6.89 -18.46
N ASP A 312 14.06 7.74 -17.84
CA ASP A 312 13.74 9.12 -18.22
C ASP A 312 13.50 9.29 -19.73
N GLY A 313 12.90 8.29 -20.36
CA GLY A 313 12.69 8.29 -21.80
C GLY A 313 11.28 8.68 -22.22
N LEU A 314 11.12 8.78 -23.53
CA LEU A 314 9.84 8.90 -24.20
C LEU A 314 9.86 7.97 -25.41
N PHE A 315 8.94 7.02 -25.47
CA PHE A 315 8.89 6.03 -26.55
C PHE A 315 7.48 5.92 -27.12
N VAL A 316 7.38 5.75 -28.44
CA VAL A 316 6.10 5.60 -29.15
C VAL A 316 6.07 4.23 -29.82
N LEU A 317 5.01 3.47 -29.56
CA LEU A 317 4.70 2.22 -30.26
C LEU A 317 3.34 2.31 -30.93
N LYS A 318 3.33 2.19 -32.25
CA LYS A 318 2.10 2.05 -33.04
C LYS A 318 1.86 0.58 -33.40
N HIS A 319 0.67 0.25 -33.92
CA HIS A 319 0.38 -1.09 -34.43
C HIS A 319 1.34 -1.52 -35.55
N GLU A 320 1.71 -0.59 -36.43
CA GLU A 320 2.69 -0.81 -37.53
C GLU A 320 4.09 -1.20 -37.03
N ASP A 321 4.44 -0.81 -35.81
CA ASP A 321 5.73 -1.12 -35.20
C ASP A 321 5.80 -2.54 -34.61
N VAL A 322 4.66 -3.19 -34.39
CA VAL A 322 4.61 -4.49 -33.68
C VAL A 322 5.46 -5.57 -34.38
N PRO A 323 5.35 -5.77 -35.71
CA PRO A 323 6.12 -6.82 -36.38
C PRO A 323 7.63 -6.58 -36.38
N THR A 324 8.06 -5.32 -36.41
CA THR A 324 9.48 -4.96 -36.58
C THR A 324 10.18 -4.65 -35.26
N LYS A 325 9.51 -3.97 -34.32
CA LYS A 325 10.07 -3.55 -33.03
C LYS A 325 9.73 -4.50 -31.88
N LEU A 326 8.52 -5.08 -31.86
CA LEU A 326 8.05 -5.90 -30.72
C LEU A 326 8.33 -7.39 -30.91
N HIS A 327 7.98 -7.96 -32.07
CA HIS A 327 8.14 -9.39 -32.34
C HIS A 327 9.54 -9.96 -32.11
N PRO A 328 10.65 -9.27 -32.44
CA PRO A 328 12.00 -9.80 -32.21
C PRO A 328 12.39 -9.88 -30.72
N LEU A 329 11.67 -9.19 -29.84
CA LEU A 329 12.03 -9.12 -28.43
C LEU A 329 11.74 -10.43 -27.69
N PRO A 330 12.50 -10.72 -26.62
CA PRO A 330 12.20 -11.81 -25.71
C PRO A 330 10.80 -11.67 -25.11
N ILE A 331 10.13 -12.79 -24.87
CA ILE A 331 8.74 -12.81 -24.38
C ILE A 331 8.55 -12.11 -23.03
N THR A 332 9.60 -12.04 -22.21
CA THR A 332 9.64 -11.35 -20.91
C THR A 332 9.57 -9.83 -21.01
N LYS A 333 9.74 -9.28 -22.23
CA LYS A 333 9.56 -7.84 -22.49
C LYS A 333 8.09 -7.47 -22.63
N LEU A 334 7.22 -8.40 -23.08
CA LEU A 334 5.79 -8.15 -23.24
C LEU A 334 5.12 -7.90 -21.88
N TYR A 335 4.31 -6.84 -21.81
CA TYR A 335 3.48 -6.58 -20.64
C TYR A 335 2.47 -7.71 -20.43
N GLY A 336 2.29 -8.14 -19.17
CA GLY A 336 1.42 -9.26 -18.80
C GLY A 336 2.10 -10.63 -18.72
N ILE A 337 3.35 -10.78 -19.20
CA ILE A 337 4.10 -12.04 -19.12
C ILE A 337 5.12 -12.01 -17.98
N GLY A 338 4.78 -12.67 -16.87
CA GLY A 338 5.69 -12.91 -15.75
C GLY A 338 6.59 -14.14 -15.94
N ALA A 339 7.56 -14.32 -15.04
CA ALA A 339 8.57 -15.40 -15.11
C ALA A 339 7.96 -16.80 -15.29
N LYS A 340 6.92 -17.14 -14.52
CA LYS A 340 6.25 -18.45 -14.61
C LYS A 340 5.59 -18.69 -15.97
N THR A 341 4.95 -17.66 -16.53
CA THR A 341 4.32 -17.76 -17.85
C THR A 341 5.39 -17.88 -18.93
N ALA A 342 6.47 -17.09 -18.83
CA ALA A 342 7.62 -17.18 -19.72
C ALA A 342 8.27 -18.58 -19.67
N GLU A 343 8.46 -19.18 -18.50
CA GLU A 343 8.97 -20.55 -18.35
C GLU A 343 8.07 -21.59 -19.04
N LYS A 344 6.74 -21.48 -18.86
CA LYS A 344 5.79 -22.38 -19.53
C LYS A 344 5.84 -22.24 -21.05
N LEU A 345 5.96 -21.02 -21.56
CA LEU A 345 6.10 -20.74 -22.98
C LEU A 345 7.45 -21.23 -23.52
N ALA A 346 8.53 -21.07 -22.76
CA ALA A 346 9.84 -21.58 -23.13
C ALA A 346 9.85 -23.11 -23.29
N ARG A 347 9.11 -23.85 -22.44
CA ARG A 347 8.97 -25.33 -22.55
C ARG A 347 8.33 -25.80 -23.84
N ILE A 348 7.58 -24.95 -24.55
CA ILE A 348 7.02 -25.25 -25.87
C ILE A 348 7.78 -24.54 -27.01
N GLY A 349 9.02 -24.11 -26.76
CA GLY A 349 9.89 -23.51 -27.78
C GLY A 349 9.60 -22.05 -28.10
N VAL A 350 8.82 -21.36 -27.25
CA VAL A 350 8.41 -19.96 -27.47
C VAL A 350 9.30 -19.04 -26.64
N ALA A 351 10.27 -18.40 -27.30
CA ALA A 351 11.23 -17.49 -26.69
C ALA A 351 10.97 -16.01 -27.00
N THR A 352 10.35 -15.71 -28.14
CA THR A 352 10.11 -14.35 -28.64
C THR A 352 8.64 -14.01 -28.70
N ILE A 353 8.33 -12.71 -28.68
CA ILE A 353 6.95 -12.22 -28.80
C ILE A 353 6.35 -12.63 -30.16
N GLY A 354 7.12 -12.54 -31.24
CA GLY A 354 6.67 -12.94 -32.57
C GLY A 354 6.39 -14.44 -32.72
N GLN A 355 7.05 -15.30 -31.93
CA GLN A 355 6.70 -16.71 -31.87
C GLN A 355 5.32 -16.91 -31.22
N LEU A 356 5.07 -16.24 -30.09
CA LEU A 356 3.76 -16.28 -29.41
C LEU A 356 2.63 -15.77 -30.30
N ALA A 357 2.86 -14.67 -31.02
CA ALA A 357 1.90 -14.05 -31.93
C ALA A 357 1.38 -15.01 -33.03
N ARG A 358 2.19 -15.99 -33.43
CA ARG A 358 1.89 -16.96 -34.51
C ARG A 358 1.21 -18.24 -34.03
N ILE A 359 1.10 -18.47 -32.73
CA ILE A 359 0.46 -19.69 -32.21
C ILE A 359 -1.05 -19.61 -32.42
N ALA A 360 -1.66 -20.73 -32.80
CA ALA A 360 -3.12 -20.81 -32.94
C ALA A 360 -3.82 -20.53 -31.59
N PRO A 361 -4.88 -19.70 -31.56
CA PRO A 361 -5.61 -19.37 -30.33
C PRO A 361 -6.07 -20.60 -29.54
N GLU A 362 -6.57 -21.64 -30.23
CA GLU A 362 -7.05 -22.87 -29.60
C GLU A 362 -5.95 -23.68 -28.90
N THR A 363 -4.72 -23.63 -29.41
CA THR A 363 -3.57 -24.26 -28.75
C THR A 363 -3.24 -23.53 -27.44
N LEU A 364 -3.22 -22.19 -27.46
CA LEU A 364 -3.00 -21.42 -26.25
C LEU A 364 -4.16 -21.56 -25.26
N LYS A 365 -5.41 -21.65 -25.73
CA LYS A 365 -6.58 -21.87 -24.88
C LYS A 365 -6.51 -23.22 -24.16
N ARG A 366 -6.09 -24.29 -24.83
CA ARG A 366 -5.90 -25.61 -24.18
C ARG A 366 -4.82 -25.58 -23.09
N MET A 367 -3.75 -24.80 -23.29
CA MET A 367 -2.61 -24.75 -22.36
C MET A 367 -2.79 -23.78 -21.20
N PHE A 368 -3.37 -22.61 -21.47
CA PHE A 368 -3.45 -21.49 -20.54
C PHE A 368 -4.89 -21.15 -20.14
N GLY A 369 -5.89 -21.87 -20.66
CA GLY A 369 -7.29 -21.60 -20.41
C GLY A 369 -7.74 -20.30 -21.06
N ILE A 370 -8.59 -19.55 -20.36
CA ILE A 370 -9.23 -18.33 -20.88
C ILE A 370 -8.22 -17.23 -21.26
N ILE A 371 -7.04 -17.20 -20.63
CA ILE A 371 -6.01 -16.20 -20.91
C ILE A 371 -5.19 -16.53 -22.17
N GLY A 372 -5.28 -17.76 -22.70
CA GLY A 372 -4.49 -18.19 -23.85
C GLY A 372 -4.66 -17.30 -25.09
N PRO A 373 -5.89 -17.08 -25.58
CA PRO A 373 -6.15 -16.14 -26.67
C PRO A 373 -5.67 -14.72 -26.36
N MET A 374 -5.87 -14.24 -25.13
CA MET A 374 -5.41 -12.90 -24.71
C MET A 374 -3.89 -12.73 -24.81
N LEU A 375 -3.11 -13.78 -24.52
CA LEU A 375 -1.65 -13.75 -24.68
C LEU A 375 -1.24 -13.55 -26.14
N ARG A 376 -1.95 -14.20 -27.07
CA ARG A 376 -1.71 -14.04 -28.51
C ARG A 376 -2.07 -12.64 -28.98
N ASP A 377 -3.23 -12.14 -28.56
CA ASP A 377 -3.69 -10.81 -28.92
C ASP A 377 -2.70 -9.76 -28.41
N ALA A 378 -2.23 -9.90 -27.17
CA ALA A 378 -1.19 -9.06 -26.62
C ALA A 378 0.12 -9.13 -27.41
N ALA A 379 0.54 -10.32 -27.87
CA ALA A 379 1.73 -10.47 -28.68
C ALA A 379 1.61 -9.79 -30.06
N ASN A 380 0.38 -9.64 -30.57
CA ASN A 380 0.07 -8.87 -31.79
C ASN A 380 -0.25 -7.38 -31.49
N GLY A 381 -0.03 -6.91 -30.26
CA GLY A 381 -0.28 -5.52 -29.86
C GLY A 381 -1.76 -5.15 -29.73
N LEU A 382 -2.65 -6.15 -29.68
CA LEU A 382 -4.09 -5.96 -29.56
C LEU A 382 -4.50 -5.97 -28.08
N ASP A 383 -5.19 -4.91 -27.67
CA ASP A 383 -5.74 -4.76 -26.32
C ASP A 383 -6.98 -3.87 -26.38
N SER A 384 -8.13 -4.43 -26.01
CA SER A 384 -9.42 -3.75 -25.97
C SER A 384 -9.77 -3.21 -24.59
N SER A 385 -8.86 -3.30 -23.61
CA SER A 385 -9.14 -2.86 -22.26
C SER A 385 -9.50 -1.36 -22.22
N PRO A 386 -10.61 -1.00 -21.54
CA PRO A 386 -10.97 0.40 -21.38
C PRO A 386 -9.98 1.08 -20.44
N LEU A 387 -9.80 2.38 -20.63
CA LEU A 387 -9.22 3.21 -19.57
C LEU A 387 -10.32 3.48 -18.55
N LEU A 388 -10.06 3.23 -17.27
CA LEU A 388 -11.04 3.38 -16.20
C LEU A 388 -10.59 4.48 -15.24
N THR A 389 -11.30 5.60 -15.21
CA THR A 389 -11.06 6.66 -14.24
C THR A 389 -11.37 6.19 -12.82
N ASP A 390 -10.91 6.92 -11.80
CA ASP A 390 -11.04 6.51 -10.40
C ASP A 390 -12.48 6.16 -9.98
N ASP A 391 -13.48 6.80 -10.59
CA ASP A 391 -14.92 6.58 -10.40
C ASP A 391 -15.49 5.40 -11.20
N GLU A 392 -14.81 4.97 -12.26
CA GLU A 392 -15.18 3.82 -13.10
C GLU A 392 -14.48 2.52 -12.65
N GLN A 393 -13.50 2.62 -11.75
CA GLN A 393 -12.77 1.46 -11.25
C GLN A 393 -13.71 0.51 -10.49
N PRO A 394 -13.60 -0.81 -10.72
CA PRO A 394 -14.39 -1.77 -9.97
C PRO A 394 -14.02 -1.75 -8.50
N GLU A 395 -15.03 -1.91 -7.65
CA GLU A 395 -14.82 -2.00 -6.21
C GLU A 395 -13.87 -3.16 -5.84
N ALA A 396 -13.19 -2.99 -4.70
CA ALA A 396 -12.27 -3.99 -4.18
C ALA A 396 -13.00 -5.33 -3.97
N LYS A 397 -12.44 -6.42 -4.51
CA LYS A 397 -13.04 -7.76 -4.38
C LYS A 397 -12.70 -8.46 -3.06
N SER A 398 -11.65 -7.99 -2.39
CA SER A 398 -11.17 -8.53 -1.13
C SER A 398 -10.29 -7.52 -0.40
N VAL A 399 -10.30 -7.58 0.93
CA VAL A 399 -9.39 -6.84 1.81
C VAL A 399 -8.57 -7.84 2.58
N GLY A 400 -7.24 -7.73 2.51
CA GLY A 400 -6.34 -8.67 3.19
C GLY A 400 -5.14 -8.01 3.83
N ASN A 401 -4.48 -8.78 4.68
CA ASN A 401 -3.18 -8.43 5.22
C ASN A 401 -2.35 -9.69 5.47
N SER A 402 -1.05 -9.59 5.28
CA SER A 402 -0.12 -10.70 5.55
C SER A 402 1.17 -10.19 6.14
N TYR A 403 1.84 -11.06 6.89
CA TYR A 403 3.08 -10.73 7.57
C TYR A 403 4.02 -11.94 7.57
N THR A 404 5.25 -11.70 7.10
CA THR A 404 6.36 -12.66 7.23
C THR A 404 7.05 -12.41 8.56
N LEU A 405 7.11 -13.43 9.40
CA LEU A 405 7.75 -13.33 10.71
C LEU A 405 9.26 -13.11 10.59
N SER A 406 9.82 -12.29 11.48
CA SER A 406 11.27 -12.08 11.61
C SER A 406 12.03 -13.38 11.86
N ASP A 407 11.44 -14.27 12.66
CA ASP A 407 11.93 -15.62 12.95
C ASP A 407 10.81 -16.64 12.75
N ASP A 408 11.15 -17.82 12.22
CA ASP A 408 10.17 -18.90 12.14
C ASP A 408 9.85 -19.39 13.56
N THR A 409 8.58 -19.63 13.85
CA THR A 409 8.16 -20.00 15.22
C THR A 409 7.24 -21.21 15.22
N ARG A 410 7.38 -22.03 16.26
CA ARG A 410 6.42 -23.10 16.62
C ARG A 410 5.51 -22.68 17.78
N ASP A 411 5.77 -21.52 18.39
CA ASP A 411 4.98 -21.03 19.51
C ASP A 411 3.61 -20.56 19.03
N VAL A 412 2.59 -21.31 19.45
CA VAL A 412 1.18 -21.04 19.14
C VAL A 412 0.75 -19.68 19.68
N ARG A 413 1.26 -19.24 20.83
CA ARG A 413 0.89 -17.94 21.40
C ARG A 413 1.36 -16.79 20.51
N THR A 414 2.59 -16.89 19.99
CA THR A 414 3.11 -15.94 19.00
C THR A 414 2.27 -15.96 17.72
N VAL A 415 1.93 -17.14 17.18
CA VAL A 415 1.10 -17.29 15.97
C VAL A 415 -0.26 -16.63 16.14
N LEU A 416 -0.98 -16.93 17.23
CA LEU A 416 -2.30 -16.37 17.51
C LEU A 416 -2.25 -14.85 17.73
N THR A 417 -1.19 -14.36 18.38
CA THR A 417 -0.97 -12.92 18.60
C THR A 417 -0.80 -12.18 17.26
N VAL A 418 0.03 -12.70 16.37
CA VAL A 418 0.24 -12.12 15.03
C VAL A 418 -1.06 -12.19 14.23
N LEU A 419 -1.75 -13.33 14.25
CA LEU A 419 -3.03 -13.50 13.55
C LEU A 419 -4.08 -12.49 14.01
N LEU A 420 -4.21 -12.25 15.33
CA LEU A 420 -5.12 -11.23 15.87
C LEU A 420 -4.77 -9.83 15.35
N GLY A 421 -3.48 -9.49 15.32
CA GLY A 421 -3.02 -8.22 14.76
C GLY A 421 -3.39 -8.04 13.29
N LEU A 422 -3.24 -9.10 12.48
CA LEU A 422 -3.65 -9.11 11.08
C LEU A 422 -5.16 -8.95 10.93
N CYS A 423 -5.96 -9.69 11.71
CA CYS A 423 -7.42 -9.59 11.71
C CYS A 423 -7.91 -8.20 12.11
N SER A 424 -7.26 -7.54 13.08
CA SER A 424 -7.61 -6.17 13.47
C SER A 424 -7.33 -5.17 12.34
N LYS A 425 -6.19 -5.30 11.64
CA LYS A 425 -5.87 -4.47 10.47
C LYS A 425 -6.88 -4.68 9.33
N VAL A 426 -7.27 -5.93 9.05
CA VAL A 426 -8.29 -6.25 8.02
C VAL A 426 -9.67 -5.72 8.41
N GLY A 427 -10.11 -5.95 9.66
CA GLY A 427 -11.40 -5.47 10.17
C GLY A 427 -11.51 -3.95 10.08
N ARG A 428 -10.46 -3.22 10.46
CA ARG A 428 -10.44 -1.76 10.32
C ARG A 428 -10.51 -1.30 8.86
N ARG A 429 -9.72 -1.90 7.96
CA ARG A 429 -9.77 -1.55 6.52
C ARG A 429 -11.15 -1.79 5.92
N LEU A 430 -11.82 -2.88 6.29
CA LEU A 430 -13.21 -3.12 5.89
C LEU A 430 -14.13 -2.01 6.41
N ARG A 431 -14.04 -1.64 7.70
CA ARG A 431 -14.88 -0.59 8.28
C ARG A 431 -14.61 0.80 7.68
N GLN A 432 -13.35 1.14 7.41
CA GLN A 432 -12.96 2.39 6.75
C GLN A 432 -13.50 2.47 5.31
N GLY A 433 -13.43 1.36 4.57
CA GLY A 433 -14.01 1.26 3.23
C GLY A 433 -15.53 1.08 3.21
N GLY A 434 -16.22 1.10 4.35
CA GLY A 434 -17.66 0.87 4.39
C GLY A 434 -18.09 -0.55 3.98
N HIS A 435 -17.18 -1.52 4.00
CA HIS A 435 -17.45 -2.89 3.57
C HIS A 435 -17.67 -3.85 4.76
N ALA A 436 -18.40 -4.93 4.50
CA ALA A 436 -18.34 -6.17 5.24
C ALA A 436 -18.17 -7.32 4.24
N GLY A 437 -17.64 -8.47 4.66
CA GLY A 437 -17.49 -9.60 3.74
C GLY A 437 -17.89 -10.92 4.36
N ARG A 438 -18.04 -11.94 3.52
CA ARG A 438 -18.55 -13.26 3.96
C ARG A 438 -17.49 -14.34 3.98
N THR A 439 -16.43 -14.22 3.18
CA THR A 439 -15.46 -15.30 3.03
C THR A 439 -14.15 -14.92 3.68
N VAL A 440 -13.79 -15.58 4.77
CA VAL A 440 -12.47 -15.43 5.43
C VAL A 440 -11.52 -16.45 4.83
N THR A 441 -10.36 -16.00 4.39
CA THR A 441 -9.27 -16.84 3.87
C THR A 441 -8.05 -16.71 4.78
N LEU A 442 -7.52 -17.84 5.23
CA LEU A 442 -6.26 -17.94 5.95
C LEU A 442 -5.18 -18.49 5.00
N THR A 443 -4.04 -17.82 4.98
CA THR A 443 -2.82 -18.26 4.32
C THR A 443 -1.75 -18.53 5.37
N LEU A 444 -1.23 -19.75 5.40
CA LEU A 444 -0.13 -20.17 6.28
C LEU A 444 1.03 -20.64 5.41
N ARG A 445 2.23 -20.13 5.66
CA ARG A 445 3.46 -20.65 5.04
C ARG A 445 4.42 -21.10 6.12
N TYR A 446 4.98 -22.29 5.96
CA TYR A 446 6.01 -22.84 6.84
C TYR A 446 7.43 -22.46 6.41
N ALA A 447 8.41 -22.72 7.28
CA ALA A 447 9.83 -22.44 7.03
C ALA A 447 10.37 -23.11 5.76
N ASN A 448 9.83 -24.27 5.37
CA ASN A 448 10.15 -24.98 4.14
C ASN A 448 9.44 -24.42 2.88
N PHE A 449 8.84 -23.23 2.97
CA PHE A 449 8.09 -22.54 1.92
C PHE A 449 6.81 -23.24 1.42
N GLN A 450 6.42 -24.37 2.01
CA GLN A 450 5.09 -24.94 1.76
C GLN A 450 4.02 -23.97 2.24
N THR A 451 3.07 -23.68 1.36
CA THR A 451 1.99 -22.70 1.61
C THR A 451 0.64 -23.41 1.57
N PHE A 452 -0.14 -23.22 2.61
CA PHE A 452 -1.50 -23.71 2.77
C PHE A 452 -2.45 -22.53 2.73
N VAL A 453 -3.52 -22.67 1.95
CA VAL A 453 -4.61 -21.69 1.89
C VAL A 453 -5.91 -22.40 2.18
N ARG A 454 -6.70 -21.85 3.09
CA ARG A 454 -8.04 -22.32 3.42
C ARG A 454 -8.99 -21.14 3.50
N ALA A 455 -10.23 -21.35 3.11
CA ALA A 455 -11.26 -20.32 3.13
C ALA A 455 -12.55 -20.89 3.69
N ARG A 456 -13.31 -20.05 4.39
CA ARG A 456 -14.63 -20.36 4.92
C ARG A 456 -15.57 -19.19 4.68
N THR A 457 -16.74 -19.49 4.13
CA THR A 457 -17.82 -18.51 3.99
C THR A 457 -18.73 -18.60 5.22
N VAL A 458 -18.92 -17.47 5.90
CA VAL A 458 -19.87 -17.33 7.01
C VAL A 458 -21.24 -16.91 6.50
N GLU A 459 -22.27 -17.24 7.27
CA GLU A 459 -23.67 -16.94 6.92
C GLU A 459 -23.91 -15.44 6.82
N ALA A 460 -23.61 -14.70 7.91
CA ALA A 460 -23.75 -13.26 7.98
C ALA A 460 -22.44 -12.53 7.60
N PRO A 461 -22.50 -11.38 6.90
CA PRO A 461 -21.32 -10.57 6.60
C PRO A 461 -20.65 -10.03 7.86
N ILE A 462 -19.32 -10.09 7.91
CA ILE A 462 -18.51 -9.68 9.06
C ILE A 462 -17.50 -8.58 8.67
N ASN A 463 -17.27 -7.67 9.61
CA ASN A 463 -16.22 -6.66 9.58
C ASN A 463 -15.63 -6.36 10.97
N LEU A 464 -15.99 -7.16 11.97
CA LEU A 464 -15.49 -7.05 13.33
C LEU A 464 -14.25 -7.92 13.50
N ASP A 465 -13.23 -7.37 14.16
CA ASP A 465 -11.94 -8.02 14.39
C ASP A 465 -12.11 -9.43 14.99
N ARG A 466 -13.03 -9.56 15.96
CA ARG A 466 -13.35 -10.80 16.68
C ARG A 466 -13.91 -11.89 15.77
N ASP A 467 -14.86 -11.54 14.91
CA ASP A 467 -15.53 -12.51 14.05
C ASP A 467 -14.55 -13.05 13.00
N ILE A 468 -13.71 -12.17 12.45
CA ILE A 468 -12.65 -12.54 11.51
C ILE A 468 -11.62 -13.43 12.19
N PHE A 469 -11.20 -13.07 13.40
CA PHE A 469 -10.23 -13.85 14.18
C PHE A 469 -10.76 -15.23 14.55
N ALA A 470 -12.02 -15.34 14.99
CA ALA A 470 -12.63 -16.62 15.31
C ALA A 470 -12.67 -17.56 14.10
N ALA A 471 -13.10 -17.06 12.94
CA ALA A 471 -13.09 -17.83 11.70
C ALA A 471 -11.66 -18.24 11.28
N ALA A 472 -10.69 -17.34 11.40
CA ALA A 472 -9.30 -17.62 11.07
C ALA A 472 -8.67 -18.66 12.01
N CYS A 473 -9.00 -18.66 13.30
CA CYS A 473 -8.56 -19.69 14.24
C CYS A 473 -9.08 -21.07 13.86
N THR A 474 -10.37 -21.20 13.48
CA THR A 474 -10.88 -22.51 13.05
C THR A 474 -10.18 -23.01 11.78
N LEU A 475 -9.89 -22.12 10.83
CA LEU A 475 -9.12 -22.46 9.63
C LEU A 475 -7.68 -22.88 9.96
N LEU A 476 -7.08 -22.28 10.99
CA LEU A 476 -5.74 -22.64 11.45
C LEU A 476 -5.73 -24.04 12.05
N ASP A 477 -6.71 -24.35 12.91
CA ASP A 477 -6.89 -25.68 13.49
C ASP A 477 -7.06 -26.74 12.39
N GLU A 478 -7.90 -26.49 11.38
CA GLU A 478 -8.07 -27.41 10.24
C GLU A 478 -6.78 -27.70 9.47
N ILE A 479 -5.91 -26.69 9.31
CA ILE A 479 -4.61 -26.87 8.66
C ILE A 479 -3.72 -27.75 9.53
N TRP A 480 -3.64 -27.47 10.83
CA TRP A 480 -2.81 -28.22 11.77
C TRP A 480 -3.30 -29.66 11.98
N GLU A 481 -4.61 -29.90 11.97
CA GLU A 481 -5.18 -31.26 12.00
C GLU A 481 -4.67 -32.12 10.84
N ARG A 482 -4.73 -31.58 9.62
CA ARG A 482 -4.30 -32.31 8.42
C ARG A 482 -2.80 -32.55 8.39
N ASP A 483 -2.01 -31.61 8.89
CA ASP A 483 -0.56 -31.74 8.96
C ASP A 483 -0.16 -32.88 9.91
N ILE A 484 -0.81 -32.99 11.08
CA ILE A 484 -0.58 -34.10 12.04
C ILE A 484 -0.91 -35.46 11.41
N HIS A 485 -2.03 -35.55 10.69
CA HIS A 485 -2.43 -36.81 10.03
C HIS A 485 -1.48 -37.23 8.92
N ARG A 486 -0.93 -36.27 8.16
CA ARG A 486 0.01 -36.56 7.07
C ARG A 486 1.35 -37.10 7.58
N GLU A 487 1.88 -36.55 8.67
CA GLU A 487 3.13 -37.04 9.27
C GLU A 487 2.95 -38.41 9.94
N SER A 488 1.76 -38.69 10.49
CA SER A 488 1.42 -40.00 11.04
C SER A 488 1.36 -41.08 9.95
N SER A 489 0.86 -40.75 8.76
CA SER A 489 0.89 -41.65 7.60
C SER A 489 2.29 -41.83 7.01
N GLU A 490 3.12 -40.78 6.98
CA GLU A 490 4.50 -40.83 6.46
C GLU A 490 5.45 -41.55 7.46
N SER A 491 5.20 -41.49 8.77
CA SER A 491 5.99 -42.21 9.79
C SER A 491 5.66 -43.71 9.87
N CYS A 492 4.45 -44.14 9.51
CA CYS A 492 4.11 -45.57 9.45
C CYS A 492 4.92 -46.35 8.39
N GLU A 493 5.58 -45.67 7.45
CA GLU A 493 6.49 -46.28 6.47
C GLU A 493 7.96 -46.30 6.91
N SER A 494 8.34 -45.61 7.99
CA SER A 494 9.69 -45.63 8.54
C SER A 494 9.64 -45.90 10.04
N GLY A 495 9.76 -47.19 10.37
CA GLY A 495 9.55 -47.71 11.72
C GLY A 495 10.40 -47.04 12.82
N THR A 496 9.81 -47.06 14.01
CA THR A 496 10.32 -46.70 15.35
C THR A 496 10.26 -45.22 15.76
N SER A 497 9.36 -44.91 16.69
CA SER A 497 9.68 -44.07 17.85
C SER A 497 8.59 -44.12 18.93
N GLU A 498 9.05 -44.07 20.18
CA GLU A 498 8.28 -44.14 21.42
C GLU A 498 7.38 -42.93 21.68
N PRO A 499 6.33 -43.07 22.51
CA PRO A 499 5.41 -41.98 22.83
C PRO A 499 6.06 -40.97 23.79
N HIS A 500 6.36 -39.77 23.29
CA HIS A 500 6.69 -38.62 24.13
C HIS A 500 5.45 -38.14 24.91
N SER A 501 5.56 -38.11 26.24
CA SER A 501 4.55 -37.63 27.18
C SER A 501 4.23 -36.15 26.96
N LEU A 502 3.00 -35.84 26.55
CA LEU A 502 2.48 -34.48 26.45
C LEU A 502 1.97 -34.00 27.82
N ASP A 503 2.59 -32.95 28.35
CA ASP A 503 2.17 -32.23 29.54
C ASP A 503 0.77 -31.62 29.33
N SER A 504 -0.20 -32.16 30.04
CA SER A 504 -1.61 -31.87 29.91
C SER A 504 -1.99 -30.67 30.79
N ARG A 505 -1.94 -29.44 30.25
CA ARG A 505 -2.57 -28.26 30.89
C ARG A 505 -3.00 -27.10 29.98
N ASP A 506 -2.78 -27.15 28.65
CA ASP A 506 -3.17 -26.06 27.72
C ASP A 506 -3.82 -26.57 26.41
N SER A 507 -4.60 -27.67 26.46
CA SER A 507 -5.03 -28.48 25.29
C SER A 507 -6.20 -27.91 24.45
N ARG A 508 -6.34 -26.58 24.33
CA ARG A 508 -7.46 -25.97 23.56
C ARG A 508 -7.13 -25.66 22.11
N PHE A 509 -5.85 -25.65 21.75
CA PHE A 509 -5.40 -25.48 20.36
C PHE A 509 -4.44 -26.62 20.00
N ARG A 510 -4.59 -27.15 18.79
CA ARG A 510 -3.60 -28.10 18.27
C ARG A 510 -2.32 -27.34 17.94
N HIS A 511 -1.17 -28.00 17.98
CA HIS A 511 0.12 -27.36 17.73
C HIS A 511 0.70 -27.93 16.43
N SER A 512 1.28 -27.07 15.59
CA SER A 512 2.05 -27.54 14.44
C SER A 512 3.44 -27.97 14.86
N HIS A 513 3.91 -29.11 14.35
CA HIS A 513 5.30 -29.53 14.48
C HIS A 513 6.26 -28.70 13.61
N ARG A 514 5.71 -27.96 12.62
CA ARG A 514 6.49 -27.18 11.65
C ARG A 514 6.51 -25.71 12.05
N ALA A 515 7.69 -25.10 11.92
CA ALA A 515 7.85 -23.69 12.22
C ALA A 515 7.12 -22.84 11.17
N VAL A 516 6.22 -21.98 11.63
CA VAL A 516 5.46 -21.02 10.83
C VAL A 516 6.38 -19.87 10.42
N ARG A 517 6.27 -19.45 9.16
CA ARG A 517 7.05 -18.38 8.54
C ARG A 517 6.23 -17.16 8.17
N LEU A 518 5.04 -17.35 7.61
CA LEU A 518 4.14 -16.26 7.21
C LEU A 518 2.70 -16.61 7.54
N LEU A 519 1.97 -15.61 7.98
CA LEU A 519 0.52 -15.64 8.18
C LEU A 519 -0.12 -14.57 7.29
N GLY A 520 -1.26 -14.90 6.70
CA GLY A 520 -2.08 -13.96 5.95
C GLY A 520 -3.55 -14.22 6.22
N VAL A 521 -4.33 -13.15 6.34
CA VAL A 521 -5.78 -13.21 6.45
C VAL A 521 -6.39 -12.25 5.44
N SER A 522 -7.41 -12.71 4.73
CA SER A 522 -8.20 -11.84 3.86
C SER A 522 -9.69 -12.12 3.99
N VAL A 523 -10.48 -11.10 3.72
CA VAL A 523 -11.94 -11.17 3.66
C VAL A 523 -12.36 -10.81 2.25
N SER A 524 -13.17 -11.65 1.62
CA SER A 524 -13.72 -11.45 0.27
C SER A 524 -15.24 -11.64 0.27
N ASN A 525 -15.84 -11.55 -0.93
CA ASN A 525 -17.29 -11.46 -1.11
C ASN A 525 -17.83 -10.25 -0.33
N LEU A 526 -17.28 -9.09 -0.70
CA LEU A 526 -17.56 -7.82 -0.02
C LEU A 526 -18.95 -7.33 -0.40
N LEU A 527 -19.60 -6.72 0.59
CA LEU A 527 -20.91 -6.09 0.51
C LEU A 527 -20.75 -4.67 1.03
N HIS A 528 -21.38 -3.72 0.33
CA HIS A 528 -21.35 -2.34 0.74
C HIS A 528 -22.25 -2.12 1.97
N ARG A 529 -21.97 -1.07 2.74
CA ARG A 529 -22.76 -0.72 3.93
C ARG A 529 -24.20 -0.39 3.58
N ASP A 530 -24.41 0.18 2.41
CA ASP A 530 -25.70 0.69 1.93
C ASP A 530 -26.51 -0.36 1.14
N ASP A 531 -25.96 -1.56 0.94
CA ASP A 531 -26.72 -2.67 0.38
C ASP A 531 -27.87 -3.04 1.33
N PRO A 532 -29.12 -3.16 0.84
CA PRO A 532 -30.27 -3.47 1.68
C PRO A 532 -30.07 -4.80 2.39
N ARG A 533 -30.13 -4.78 3.73
CA ARG A 533 -29.98 -5.98 4.58
C ARG A 533 -31.27 -6.30 5.30
N GLN A 534 -31.61 -7.59 5.31
CA GLN A 534 -32.49 -8.12 6.33
C GLN A 534 -31.73 -8.10 7.65
N LEU A 535 -32.03 -7.12 8.51
CA LEU A 535 -31.49 -7.07 9.85
C LEU A 535 -32.01 -8.29 10.63
N ALA A 536 -31.13 -9.01 11.31
CA ALA A 536 -31.57 -9.96 12.31
C ALA A 536 -32.32 -9.17 13.38
N LEU A 537 -33.61 -9.46 13.56
CA LEU A 537 -34.50 -8.79 14.53
C LEU A 537 -33.95 -8.85 15.97
N PHE A 538 -33.03 -9.79 16.22
CA PHE A 538 -32.37 -10.06 17.50
C PHE A 538 -30.84 -9.97 17.40
N ASP A 539 -30.31 -9.04 16.59
CA ASP A 539 -28.87 -8.81 16.58
C ASP A 539 -28.44 -8.30 17.96
N SER A 540 -27.77 -9.17 18.72
CA SER A 540 -27.51 -9.00 20.16
C SER A 540 -26.95 -7.61 20.49
N ASP A 541 -27.45 -6.97 21.56
CA ASP A 541 -26.94 -5.69 22.06
C ASP A 541 -25.40 -5.63 22.16
N LEU A 542 -24.78 -6.79 22.40
CA LEU A 542 -23.34 -6.97 22.45
C LEU A 542 -22.63 -6.68 21.11
N ARG A 543 -23.18 -7.14 19.97
CA ARG A 543 -22.62 -6.85 18.64
C ARG A 543 -22.68 -5.37 18.34
N ARG A 544 -23.81 -4.71 18.65
CA ARG A 544 -23.98 -3.26 18.47
C ARG A 544 -22.98 -2.47 19.31
N ARG A 545 -22.84 -2.81 20.60
CA ARG A 545 -21.86 -2.18 21.51
C ARG A 545 -20.42 -2.39 21.03
N THR A 546 -20.08 -3.60 20.57
CA THR A 546 -18.75 -3.93 20.05
C THR A 546 -18.41 -3.12 18.80
N HIS A 547 -19.37 -2.98 17.88
CA HIS A 547 -19.19 -2.15 16.68
C HIS A 547 -18.95 -0.67 17.02
N GLN A 548 -19.74 -0.13 17.96
CA GLN A 548 -19.61 1.25 18.42
C GLN A 548 -18.26 1.50 19.13
N PHE A 549 -17.82 0.53 19.93
CA PHE A 549 -16.50 0.53 20.55
C PHE A 549 -15.38 0.53 19.51
N LEU A 550 -15.40 -0.39 18.55
CA LEU A 550 -14.36 -0.46 17.51
C LEU A 550 -14.33 0.78 16.63
N LYS A 551 -15.48 1.38 16.30
CA LYS A 551 -15.52 2.69 15.63
C LYS A 551 -14.82 3.78 16.42
N SER A 552 -15.00 3.80 17.74
CA SER A 552 -14.35 4.79 18.63
C SER A 552 -12.84 4.56 18.68
N VAL A 553 -12.41 3.28 18.74
CA VAL A 553 -11.00 2.89 18.67
C VAL A 553 -10.38 3.29 17.33
N ASP A 554 -11.08 3.05 16.23
CA ASP A 554 -10.63 3.41 14.89
C ASP A 554 -10.49 4.94 14.78
N ALA A 555 -11.45 5.73 15.28
CA ALA A 555 -11.35 7.18 15.32
C ALA A 555 -10.15 7.69 16.15
N LEU A 556 -9.82 7.03 17.26
CA LEU A 556 -8.60 7.33 18.03
C LEU A 556 -7.34 6.98 17.22
N ARG A 557 -7.31 5.82 16.57
CA ARG A 557 -6.19 5.42 15.72
C ARG A 557 -6.05 6.31 14.48
N ASP A 558 -7.14 6.89 14.00
CA ASP A 558 -7.21 7.91 12.95
C ASP A 558 -6.84 9.31 13.46
N ARG A 559 -6.71 9.53 14.79
CA ARG A 559 -6.28 10.83 15.36
C ARG A 559 -4.93 10.83 16.08
N TYR A 560 -4.47 9.71 16.63
CA TYR A 560 -3.22 9.64 17.41
C TYR A 560 -2.21 8.57 16.99
N GLY A 561 -2.62 7.63 16.13
CA GLY A 561 -1.74 6.72 15.38
C GLY A 561 -2.16 5.29 15.64
N GLU A 562 -1.65 4.34 14.84
CA GLU A 562 -1.96 2.91 14.99
C GLU A 562 -1.69 2.39 16.41
N HIS A 563 -0.68 2.95 17.06
CA HIS A 563 -0.19 2.49 18.37
C HIS A 563 -0.95 3.09 19.56
N VAL A 564 -1.93 3.97 19.35
CA VAL A 564 -2.66 4.59 20.46
C VAL A 564 -3.55 3.60 21.19
N ALA A 565 -4.13 2.63 20.48
CA ALA A 565 -5.04 1.63 21.01
C ALA A 565 -4.66 0.24 20.49
N VAL A 566 -4.18 -0.62 21.38
CA VAL A 566 -3.60 -1.92 21.03
C VAL A 566 -4.24 -3.02 21.90
N TRP A 567 -4.50 -4.18 21.29
CA TRP A 567 -4.97 -5.36 22.02
C TRP A 567 -3.91 -5.82 23.02
N ALA A 568 -4.29 -6.14 24.25
CA ALA A 568 -3.36 -6.55 25.31
C ALA A 568 -2.41 -7.70 24.89
N PRO A 569 -2.86 -8.74 24.15
CA PRO A 569 -1.95 -9.77 23.63
C PRO A 569 -0.84 -9.24 22.71
N LEU A 570 -1.07 -8.13 22.00
CA LEU A 570 -0.09 -7.52 21.11
C LEU A 570 0.98 -6.71 21.86
N LEU A 571 0.77 -6.34 23.13
CA LEU A 571 1.75 -5.53 23.89
C LEU A 571 3.06 -6.25 24.19
N ARG A 572 3.03 -7.59 24.22
CA ARG A 572 4.23 -8.42 24.44
C ARG A 572 4.99 -8.73 23.16
N SER A 573 4.41 -8.43 21.99
CA SER A 573 5.02 -8.70 20.69
C SER A 573 5.55 -7.40 20.09
N SER A 574 6.85 -7.17 20.21
CA SER A 574 7.56 -6.11 19.47
C SER A 574 7.61 -6.37 17.95
N LYS A 575 7.09 -7.51 17.48
CA LYS A 575 7.24 -7.98 16.09
C LYS A 575 6.14 -7.50 15.13
N VAL A 576 5.07 -6.88 15.61
CA VAL A 576 3.90 -6.51 14.77
C VAL A 576 3.63 -5.00 14.72
N THR A 577 4.45 -4.21 15.42
CA THR A 577 4.38 -2.74 15.41
C THR A 577 4.70 -2.18 14.04
#